data_AF-A0A6M5YP76-F1
#
_entry.id   AF-A0A6M5YP76-F1
#
_cell.length_a   1.000
_cell.length_b   1.000
_cell.length_c   1.000
_cell.angle_alpha   90.00
_cell.angle_beta   90.00
_cell.angle_gamma   90.00
#
_symmetry.space_group_name_H-M   'P 1'
#
loop_
_entity.id
_entity.type
_entity.pdbx_description
1 polymer ?
#
loop_
_entity_poly.entity_id
_entity_poly.type
_entity_poly.pdbx_seq_one_letter_code
_entity_poly.pdbx_strand_id
1 'polypeptide(L)'
;MMCDVGLIPSDTGEEGGKQTGQRMTHYIEKGGRFETAFKAMPETIRLPWTSGGALLGIKGPKEPKAKNKIKYTCAGGCDVNVWGKPGLRIACGECEELFEEIEAD
;
A
#
# COMPACT_ATOMS: atom_id res chain seq x y z
N MET A 1 6.51 -26.33 -3.22
CA MET A 1 5.60 -25.20 -2.92
C MET A 1 6.40 -24.04 -2.32
N MET A 2 5.80 -22.86 -2.12
CA MET A 2 6.47 -21.62 -1.67
C MET A 2 7.29 -21.82 -0.36
N CYS A 3 6.78 -22.62 0.57
CA CYS A 3 7.48 -22.95 1.82
C CYS A 3 8.81 -23.70 1.57
N ASP A 4 8.89 -24.58 0.57
CA ASP A 4 10.09 -25.39 0.28
C ASP A 4 11.29 -24.57 -0.23
N VAL A 5 11.02 -23.33 -0.66
CA VAL A 5 12.05 -22.38 -1.08
C VAL A 5 12.36 -21.35 0.01
N GLY A 6 11.75 -21.43 1.20
CA GLY A 6 11.97 -20.47 2.29
C GLY A 6 11.18 -19.16 2.14
N LEU A 7 10.09 -19.18 1.37
CA LEU A 7 9.12 -18.08 1.28
C LEU A 7 7.85 -18.52 1.99
N ILE A 8 7.62 -18.01 3.20
CA ILE A 8 6.54 -18.49 4.06
C ILE A 8 5.30 -17.63 3.86
N PRO A 9 4.16 -18.22 3.48
CA PRO A 9 2.91 -17.49 3.34
C PRO A 9 2.46 -16.92 4.70
N SER A 10 2.07 -15.65 4.74
CA SER A 10 1.46 -15.00 5.91
C SER A 10 0.53 -13.86 5.48
N ASP A 11 -0.63 -13.69 6.12
CA ASP A 11 -1.57 -12.59 5.83
C ASP A 11 -1.05 -11.22 6.31
N THR A 12 -0.16 -11.23 7.31
CA THR A 12 0.50 -10.04 7.86
C THR A 12 1.85 -9.76 7.22
N GLY A 13 2.49 -10.77 6.63
CA GLY A 13 3.87 -10.69 6.16
C GLY A 13 4.90 -10.79 7.28
N GLU A 14 4.46 -11.27 8.45
CA GLU A 14 5.30 -11.55 9.62
C GLU A 14 5.01 -12.97 10.12
N GLU A 15 5.87 -13.45 11.03
CA GLU A 15 5.69 -14.76 11.67
C GLU A 15 4.38 -14.80 12.47
N GLY A 16 3.68 -15.94 12.42
CA GLY A 16 2.41 -16.14 13.14
C GLY A 16 1.13 -15.65 12.43
N GLY A 17 1.25 -15.06 11.24
CA GLY A 17 0.08 -14.76 10.40
C GLY A 17 -0.60 -16.01 9.84
N LYS A 18 -1.86 -15.87 9.45
CA LYS A 18 -2.63 -16.94 8.79
C LYS A 18 -2.00 -17.27 7.45
N GLN A 19 -1.95 -18.55 7.12
CA GLN A 19 -1.41 -19.03 5.84
C GLN A 19 -2.47 -19.14 4.73
N THR A 20 -3.70 -18.71 5.01
CA THR A 20 -4.87 -18.84 4.13
C THR A 20 -5.74 -17.58 4.18
N GLY A 21 -6.39 -17.25 3.06
CA GLY A 21 -7.32 -16.12 2.96
C GLY A 21 -7.21 -15.36 1.63
N GLN A 22 -8.12 -14.40 1.40
CA GLN A 22 -8.11 -13.55 0.20
C GLN A 22 -6.99 -12.51 0.21
N ARG A 23 -6.58 -12.04 1.40
CA ARG A 23 -5.47 -11.13 1.57
C ARG A 23 -4.26 -11.92 2.05
N MET A 24 -3.30 -12.13 1.15
CA MET A 24 -2.18 -13.03 1.40
C MET A 24 -0.88 -12.42 0.89
N THR A 25 0.17 -12.49 1.71
CA THR A 25 1.54 -12.13 1.33
C THR A 25 2.50 -13.23 1.82
N HIS A 26 3.80 -12.92 1.91
CA HIS A 26 4.83 -13.83 2.41
C HIS A 26 5.88 -13.07 3.21
N TYR A 27 6.61 -13.80 4.04
CA TYR A 27 7.88 -13.37 4.62
C TYR A 27 8.99 -14.33 4.21
N ILE A 28 10.23 -13.86 4.34
CA ILE A 28 11.42 -14.67 4.01
C ILE A 28 11.88 -15.38 5.28
N GLU A 29 11.99 -16.70 5.22
CA GLU A 29 12.53 -17.51 6.31
C GLU A 29 14.01 -17.21 6.53
N LYS A 30 14.39 -16.98 7.80
CA LYS A 30 15.78 -16.72 8.18
C LYS A 30 16.63 -17.99 8.00
N GLY A 31 17.72 -17.89 7.25
CA GLY A 31 18.57 -19.00 6.86
C GLY A 31 17.97 -19.89 5.77
N GLY A 32 16.82 -19.50 5.20
CA GLY A 32 16.13 -20.28 4.18
C GLY A 32 16.87 -20.33 2.83
N ARG A 33 16.37 -21.20 1.95
CA ARG A 33 16.90 -21.38 0.58
C ARG A 33 16.85 -20.08 -0.24
N PHE A 34 15.76 -19.33 -0.13
CA PHE A 34 15.59 -18.05 -0.81
C PHE A 34 16.61 -17.01 -0.33
N GLU A 35 16.77 -16.83 0.98
CA GLU A 35 17.74 -15.87 1.53
C GLU A 35 19.16 -16.19 1.07
N THR A 36 19.53 -17.48 1.10
CA THR A 36 20.86 -17.94 0.65
C THR A 36 21.10 -17.64 -0.82
N ALA A 37 20.14 -17.99 -1.69
CA ALA A 37 20.24 -17.72 -3.12
C ALA A 37 20.26 -16.22 -3.43
N PHE A 38 19.46 -15.43 -2.70
CA PHE A 38 19.40 -13.98 -2.87
C PHE A 38 20.70 -13.29 -2.46
N LYS A 39 21.36 -13.75 -1.39
CA LYS A 39 22.69 -13.26 -0.98
C LYS A 39 23.79 -13.60 -1.98
N ALA A 40 23.69 -14.75 -2.65
CA ALA A 40 24.63 -15.16 -3.69
C ALA A 40 24.42 -14.43 -5.03
N MET A 41 23.31 -13.71 -5.19
CA MET A 41 22.96 -13.02 -6.43
C MET A 41 23.83 -11.78 -6.64
N PRO A 42 24.47 -11.62 -7.83
CA PRO A 42 25.27 -10.44 -8.12
C PRO A 42 24.43 -9.17 -8.18
N GLU A 43 25.02 -8.03 -7.79
CA GLU A 43 24.29 -6.76 -7.73
C GLU A 43 23.80 -6.27 -9.09
N THR A 44 24.51 -6.65 -10.16
CA THR A 44 24.24 -6.21 -11.54
C THR A 44 22.89 -6.66 -12.09
N ILE A 45 22.29 -7.71 -11.51
CA ILE A 45 20.99 -8.22 -11.91
C ILE A 45 19.88 -7.90 -10.90
N ARG A 46 20.17 -7.08 -9.89
CA ARG A 46 19.15 -6.64 -8.93
C ARG A 46 18.18 -5.69 -9.61
N LEU A 47 16.91 -6.06 -9.59
CA LEU A 47 15.85 -5.20 -10.09
C LEU A 47 15.64 -4.01 -9.14
N PRO A 48 15.19 -2.84 -9.63
CA PRO A 48 14.85 -1.71 -8.77
C PRO A 48 13.69 -2.01 -7.79
N TRP A 49 12.85 -3.01 -8.11
CA TRP A 49 11.76 -3.51 -7.28
C TRP A 49 12.02 -4.97 -6.88
N THR A 50 12.57 -5.20 -5.70
CA THR A 50 12.85 -6.56 -5.20
C THR A 50 12.02 -6.90 -3.96
N SER A 51 11.54 -8.15 -3.90
CA SER A 51 10.86 -8.72 -2.72
C SER A 51 11.74 -8.75 -1.46
N GLY A 52 13.05 -8.58 -1.60
CA GLY A 52 14.05 -8.60 -0.53
C GLY A 52 14.31 -7.25 0.15
N GLY A 53 13.44 -6.24 0.01
CA GLY A 53 13.64 -4.93 0.66
C GLY A 53 13.89 -5.03 2.17
N ALA A 54 13.27 -6.02 2.83
CA ALA A 54 13.53 -6.33 4.24
C ALA A 54 14.92 -6.94 4.50
N LEU A 55 15.45 -7.78 3.60
CA LEU A 55 16.77 -8.42 3.74
C LEU A 55 17.95 -7.46 3.54
N LEU A 56 17.79 -6.46 2.66
CA LEU A 56 18.85 -5.49 2.36
C LEU A 56 18.72 -4.20 3.18
N GLY A 57 17.72 -4.09 4.07
CA GLY A 57 17.39 -2.84 4.75
C GLY A 57 16.92 -1.73 3.79
N ILE A 58 16.72 -2.05 2.50
CA ILE A 58 16.15 -1.17 1.50
C ILE A 58 14.66 -1.13 1.76
N LYS A 59 14.25 -0.23 2.66
CA LYS A 59 12.87 0.25 2.68
C LYS A 59 12.63 0.84 1.29
N GLY A 60 11.98 0.07 0.42
CA GLY A 60 11.35 0.64 -0.78
C GLY A 60 10.58 1.88 -0.35
N PRO A 61 10.51 2.94 -1.18
CA PRO A 61 9.93 4.21 -0.78
C PRO A 61 8.55 3.93 -0.18
N LYS A 62 8.45 4.02 1.16
CA LYS A 62 7.17 4.08 1.83
C LYS A 62 6.71 5.48 1.47
N GLU A 63 6.03 5.61 0.33
CA GLU A 63 5.20 6.78 0.11
C GLU A 63 4.34 6.90 1.37
N PRO A 64 4.48 7.99 2.14
CA PRO A 64 3.62 8.19 3.27
C PRO A 64 2.21 8.14 2.70
N LYS A 65 1.38 7.23 3.20
CA LYS A 65 -0.03 7.20 2.84
C LYS A 65 -0.58 8.54 3.26
N ALA A 66 -0.69 9.47 2.32
CA ALA A 66 -1.17 10.81 2.59
C ALA A 66 -2.60 10.66 3.10
N LYS A 67 -2.78 10.83 4.42
CA LYS A 67 -4.08 10.87 5.06
C LYS A 67 -4.72 12.24 4.82
N ASN A 68 -4.88 12.63 3.56
CA ASN A 68 -5.41 13.95 3.22
C ASN A 68 -6.62 13.75 2.31
N LYS A 69 -7.61 12.98 2.76
CA LYS A 69 -8.94 13.01 2.15
C LYS A 69 -9.71 14.12 2.83
N ILE A 70 -9.98 15.20 2.11
CA ILE A 70 -10.82 16.32 2.58
C ILE A 70 -12.27 16.00 2.22
N LYS A 71 -13.19 16.36 3.12
CA LYS A 71 -14.62 16.28 2.88
C LYS A 71 -15.06 17.54 2.14
N TYR A 72 -15.79 17.35 1.06
CA TYR A 72 -16.39 18.40 0.26
C TYR A 72 -17.90 18.34 0.43
N THR A 73 -18.56 19.47 0.65
CA THR A 73 -20.03 19.56 0.73
C THR A 73 -20.54 20.51 -0.34
N CYS A 74 -21.63 20.12 -1.01
CA CYS A 74 -22.25 20.93 -2.06
C CYS A 74 -22.81 22.24 -1.48
N ALA A 75 -22.40 23.38 -2.02
CA ALA A 75 -22.89 24.70 -1.59
C ALA A 75 -24.33 24.98 -2.03
N GLY A 76 -24.81 24.29 -3.07
CA GLY A 76 -26.15 24.48 -3.65
C GLY A 76 -27.31 23.84 -2.92
N GLY A 77 -27.10 23.36 -1.69
CA GLY A 77 -28.17 22.77 -0.86
C GLY A 77 -28.57 21.34 -1.25
N CYS A 78 -27.75 20.63 -2.03
CA CYS A 78 -28.00 19.21 -2.38
C CYS A 78 -27.64 18.21 -1.26
N ASP A 79 -27.01 18.67 -0.16
CA ASP A 79 -26.52 17.83 0.95
C ASP A 79 -25.61 16.64 0.54
N VAL A 80 -25.04 16.69 -0.66
CA VAL A 80 -24.10 15.67 -1.18
C VAL A 80 -22.71 15.92 -0.59
N ASN A 81 -22.05 14.84 -0.18
CA ASN A 81 -20.69 14.87 0.33
C ASN A 81 -19.73 14.03 -0.54
N VAL A 82 -18.55 14.57 -0.83
CA VAL A 82 -17.50 13.90 -1.62
C VAL A 82 -16.17 13.93 -0.86
N TRP A 83 -15.37 12.86 -0.95
CA TRP A 83 -14.04 12.81 -0.30
C TRP A 83 -12.93 12.76 -1.34
N GLY A 84 -12.08 13.78 -1.35
CA GLY A 84 -11.07 13.99 -2.39
C GLY A 84 -9.71 14.43 -1.84
N LYS A 85 -8.73 14.51 -2.74
CA LYS A 85 -7.45 15.16 -2.45
C LYS A 85 -7.68 16.66 -2.21
N PRO A 86 -6.92 17.33 -1.32
CA PRO A 86 -6.95 18.79 -1.18
C PRO A 86 -6.83 19.53 -2.52
N GLY A 87 -7.60 20.61 -2.68
CA GLY A 87 -7.62 21.46 -3.86
C GLY A 87 -8.37 20.87 -5.06
N LEU A 88 -9.20 19.85 -4.87
CA LEU A 88 -9.99 19.26 -5.94
C LEU A 88 -11.17 20.18 -6.29
N ARG A 89 -11.30 20.54 -7.57
CA ARG A 89 -12.44 21.33 -8.08
C ARG A 89 -13.52 20.39 -8.58
N ILE A 90 -14.60 20.27 -7.83
CA ILE A 90 -15.75 19.40 -8.13
C ILE A 90 -16.98 20.30 -8.28
N ALA A 91 -17.77 20.08 -9.34
CA ALA A 91 -19.06 20.71 -9.53
C ALA A 91 -20.18 19.68 -9.31
N CYS A 92 -21.30 20.12 -8.76
CA CYS A 92 -22.48 19.29 -8.58
C CYS A 92 -23.18 19.05 -9.92
N GLY A 93 -23.55 17.79 -10.21
CA GLY A 93 -24.29 17.47 -11.43
C GLY A 93 -25.76 17.88 -11.41
N GLU A 94 -26.29 18.29 -10.26
CA GLU A 94 -27.70 18.66 -10.09
C GLU A 94 -27.91 20.18 -10.03
N CYS A 95 -27.10 20.90 -9.24
CA CYS A 95 -27.19 22.36 -9.12
C CYS A 95 -26.07 23.12 -9.86
N GLU A 96 -25.12 22.43 -10.49
CA GLU A 96 -23.95 23.00 -11.21
C GLU A 96 -23.02 23.88 -10.36
N GLU A 97 -23.27 23.99 -9.05
CA GLU A 97 -22.43 24.76 -8.13
C GLU A 97 -21.18 23.98 -7.69
N LEU A 98 -20.16 24.72 -7.27
CA LEU A 98 -18.90 24.14 -6.80
C LEU A 98 -19.06 23.61 -5.37
N PHE A 99 -18.40 22.49 -5.09
CA PHE A 99 -18.29 21.98 -3.74
C PHE A 99 -17.29 22.79 -2.92
N GLU A 100 -17.60 22.98 -1.63
CA GLU A 100 -16.74 23.65 -0.66
C GLU A 100 -15.99 22.65 0.22
N GLU A 101 -14.74 22.98 0.54
CA GLU A 101 -13.88 22.18 1.43
C GLU A 101 -14.27 22.41 2.88
N ILE A 102 -14.69 21.33 3.57
CA ILE A 102 -14.87 21.32 5.01
C ILE A 102 -13.71 20.52 5.59
N GLU A 103 -12.81 21.20 6.30
CA GLU A 103 -11.77 20.53 7.09
C GLU A 103 -12.46 19.68 8.15
N ALA A 104 -12.31 18.36 8.04
CA ALA A 104 -12.77 17.41 9.04
C ALA A 104 -11.62 17.15 10.01
N ASP A 105 -11.75 17.63 11.25
CA ASP A 105 -10.90 17.26 12.41
C ASP A 105 -10.82 15.73 12.62
#